data_AF-A0A850S7H0-F1
#
_entry.id   AF-A0A850S7H0-F1
#
_cell.length_a   1.000
_cell.length_b   1.000
_cell.length_c   1.000
_cell.angle_alpha   90.00
_cell.angle_beta   90.00
_cell.angle_gamma   90.00
#
_symmetry.space_group_name_H-M   'P 1'
#
loop_
_entity.id
_entity.type
_entity.pdbx_description
1 polymer ?
#
loop_
_entity_poly.entity_id
_entity_poly.type
_entity_poly.pdbx_seq_one_letter_code
_entity_poly.pdbx_strand_id
1 'polypeptide(L)' 'MNRYLTALILMWWAGAGIATVAIFVPVYDSYLAVSIAGWGTVAAATALIFVEMRRIKAEDKKKEELKG' A
#
# COMPACT_ATOMS: atom_id res chain seq x y z
N MET A 1 6.12 -4.15 -16.19
CA MET A 1 5.52 -3.85 -14.87
C MET A 1 5.89 -2.42 -14.49
N ASN A 2 4.90 -1.57 -14.17
CA ASN A 2 5.13 -0.14 -13.95
C ASN A 2 5.93 0.06 -12.65
N ARG A 3 7.04 0.82 -12.71
CA ARG A 3 8.05 0.95 -11.64
C ARG A 3 7.44 1.43 -10.32
N TYR A 4 6.46 2.33 -10.43
CA TYR A 4 5.71 2.90 -9.32
C TYR A 4 4.83 1.86 -8.60
N LEU A 5 4.27 0.93 -9.34
CA LEU A 5 3.40 -0.12 -8.81
C LEU A 5 4.24 -1.14 -8.00
N THR A 6 5.45 -1.43 -8.46
CA THR A 6 6.42 -2.25 -7.72
C THR A 6 6.87 -1.58 -6.43
N ALA A 7 7.16 -0.28 -6.44
CA ALA A 7 7.55 0.45 -5.24
C ALA A 7 6.43 0.45 -4.18
N LEU A 8 5.18 0.63 -4.60
CA LEU A 8 4.02 0.60 -3.69
C LEU A 8 3.80 -0.79 -3.08
N ILE A 9 3.96 -1.87 -3.86
CA ILE A 9 3.84 -3.24 -3.35
C ILE A 9 4.97 -3.56 -2.35
N LEU A 10 6.20 -3.15 -2.64
CA LEU A 10 7.32 -3.34 -1.71
C LEU A 10 7.12 -2.58 -0.40
N MET A 11 6.60 -1.35 -0.47
CA MET A 11 6.26 -0.55 0.71
C MET A 11 5.14 -1.21 1.53
N TRP A 12 4.15 -1.79 0.86
CA TRP A 12 3.07 -2.54 1.52
C TRP A 12 3.58 -3.79 2.24
N TRP A 13 4.47 -4.57 1.60
CA TRP A 13 5.09 -5.73 2.23
C TRP A 13 6.01 -5.37 3.40
N ALA A 14 6.74 -4.26 3.32
CA ALA A 14 7.54 -3.76 4.43
C ALA A 14 6.65 -3.41 5.65
N GLY A 15 5.53 -2.71 5.44
CA GLY A 15 4.58 -2.39 6.50
C GLY A 15 3.91 -3.63 7.11
N ALA A 16 3.48 -4.57 6.26
CA ALA A 16 2.89 -5.83 6.70
C ALA A 16 3.90 -6.66 7.52
N GLY A 17 5.15 -6.77 7.06
CA GLY A 17 6.21 -7.50 7.76
C GLY A 17 6.51 -6.91 9.14
N ILE A 18 6.61 -5.59 9.26
CA ILE A 18 6.83 -4.91 10.56
C ILE A 18 5.65 -5.16 11.51
N ALA A 19 4.40 -5.11 11.01
CA ALA A 19 3.22 -5.41 11.82
C ALA A 19 3.17 -6.88 12.25
N THR A 20 3.52 -7.82 11.38
CA THR A 20 3.61 -9.25 11.70
C THR A 20 4.72 -9.54 12.69
N VAL A 21 5.86 -8.86 12.64
CA VAL A 21 6.94 -9.02 13.62
C VAL A 21 6.55 -8.43 14.97
N ALA A 22 5.84 -7.30 14.99
CA ALA A 22 5.33 -6.68 16.23
C ALA A 22 4.41 -7.64 17.00
N ILE A 23 3.44 -8.27 16.33
CA ILE A 23 3.15 -9.71 16.41
C ILE A 23 3.72 -10.50 17.60
N PHE A 24 4.96 -10.95 17.35
CA PHE A 24 5.71 -11.94 18.09
C PHE A 24 6.66 -11.33 19.13
N VAL A 25 6.77 -10.00 19.20
CA VAL A 25 7.62 -9.28 20.17
C VAL A 25 6.73 -8.76 21.31
N PRO A 26 6.74 -9.41 22.49
CA PRO A 26 5.82 -9.09 23.59
C PRO A 26 6.32 -7.87 24.37
N VAL A 27 6.26 -6.68 23.77
CA VAL A 27 6.41 -5.40 24.47
C VAL A 27 5.00 -4.82 24.67
N TYR A 28 4.35 -5.29 25.74
CA TYR A 28 2.94 -5.04 26.04
C TYR A 28 2.57 -3.55 26.13
N ASP A 29 3.50 -2.68 26.55
CA ASP A 29 3.23 -1.24 26.72
C ASP A 29 3.08 -0.47 25.39
N SER A 30 3.64 -0.95 24.29
CA SER A 30 3.64 -0.23 23.00
C SER A 30 2.96 -0.99 21.87
N TYR A 31 2.44 -2.19 22.14
CA TYR A 31 1.87 -3.09 21.14
C TYR A 31 0.68 -2.48 20.40
N LEU A 32 -0.21 -1.80 21.12
CA LEU A 32 -1.38 -1.12 20.54
C LEU A 32 -0.96 0.02 19.59
N ALA A 33 0.01 0.83 20.00
CA ALA A 33 0.49 1.96 19.19
C ALA A 33 1.20 1.50 17.92
N VAL A 34 2.10 0.51 18.04
CA VAL A 34 2.83 -0.07 16.90
C VAL A 34 1.87 -0.79 15.96
N SER A 35 0.89 -1.52 16.51
CA SER A 35 -0.13 -2.20 15.70
C SER A 35 -1.01 -1.22 14.94
N ILE A 36 -1.53 -0.18 15.60
CA ILE A 36 -2.37 0.84 14.95
C ILE A 36 -1.57 1.61 13.89
N ALA A 37 -0.32 1.99 14.19
CA ALA A 37 0.55 2.67 13.23
C ALA A 37 0.88 1.78 12.01
N GLY A 38 1.17 0.49 12.25
CA GLY A 38 1.44 -0.49 11.21
C GLY A 38 0.23 -0.72 10.30
N TRP A 39 -0.93 -1.05 10.89
CA TRP A 39 -2.17 -1.26 10.14
C TRP A 39 -2.67 0.02 9.46
N GLY A 40 -2.48 1.20 10.08
CA GLY A 40 -2.78 2.49 9.48
C GLY A 40 -1.95 2.75 8.23
N THR A 41 -0.64 2.43 8.28
CA THR A 41 0.26 2.54 7.13
C THR A 41 -0.14 1.60 6.01
N VAL A 42 -0.50 0.35 6.34
CA VAL A 42 -1.01 -0.64 5.39
C VAL A 42 -2.29 -0.14 4.71
N ALA A 43 -3.27 0.34 5.48
CA ALA A 43 -4.54 0.85 4.96
C ALA A 43 -4.33 2.08 4.04
N ALA A 44 -3.49 3.03 4.46
CA ALA A 44 -3.14 4.19 3.65
C ALA A 44 -2.43 3.81 2.34
N ALA A 45 -1.47 2.88 2.40
CA ALA A 45 -0.78 2.38 1.21
C ALA A 45 -1.74 1.67 0.25
N THR A 46 -2.66 0.84 0.76
CA THR A 46 -3.68 0.19 -0.05
C THR A 46 -4.60 1.20 -0.74
N ALA A 47 -5.03 2.25 -0.04
CA ALA A 47 -5.85 3.31 -0.63
C ALA A 47 -5.11 4.02 -1.77
N LEU A 48 -3.84 4.37 -1.57
CA LEU A 48 -3.01 5.02 -2.60
C LEU A 48 -2.79 4.13 -3.83
N ILE A 49 -2.52 2.84 -3.63
CA ILE A 49 -2.43 1.86 -4.73
C ILE A 49 -3.71 1.84 -5.54
N PHE A 50 -4.86 1.83 -4.87
CA PHE A 50 -6.16 1.75 -5.54
C PHE A 50 -6.48 3.03 -6.35
N VAL A 51 -6.13 4.20 -5.80
CA VAL A 51 -6.24 5.48 -6.51
C VAL A 51 -5.36 5.50 -7.76
N GLU A 52 -4.11 5.06 -7.64
CA GLU A 52 -3.17 5.08 -8.76
C GLU A 52 -3.59 4.10 -9.86
N MET A 53 -4.06 2.91 -9.50
CA MET A 53 -4.65 1.96 -10.47
C MET A 53 -5.83 2.57 -11.23
N ARG A 54 -6.72 3.31 -10.53
CA ARG A 54 -7.85 4.00 -11.18
C ARG A 54 -7.38 5.11 -12.10
N ARG A 55 -6.35 5.87 -11.74
CA ARG A 55 -5.76 6.91 -12.60
C ARG A 55 -5.19 6.31 -13.88
N ILE A 56 -4.36 5.27 -13.77
CA ILE A 56 -3.76 4.59 -14.93
C ILE A 56 -4.86 4.08 -15.86
N LYS A 57 -5.89 3.40 -15.31
CA LYS A 57 -7.02 2.88 -16.10
C LYS A 57 -7.80 3.99 -16.83
N ALA A 58 -7.97 5.15 -16.19
CA ALA A 58 -8.63 6.30 -16.81
C ALA A 58 -7.78 6.94 -17.92
N GLU A 59 -6.46 7.03 -17.73
CA GLU A 59 -5.53 7.52 -18.74
C GLU A 59 -5.45 6.59 -19.95
N ASP A 60 -5.42 5.27 -19.73
CA ASP A 60 -5.42 4.28 -20.81
C ASP A 60 -6.71 4.36 -21.64
N LYS A 61 -7.87 4.49 -20.99
CA LYS A 61 -9.16 4.66 -21.67
C LYS A 61 -9.20 5.92 -22.53
N LYS A 62 -8.69 7.05 -22.02
CA LYS A 62 -8.58 8.30 -22.80
C LYS A 62 -7.67 8.15 -24.01
N LYS A 63 -6.58 7.38 -23.90
CA LYS A 63 -5.66 7.13 -25.01
C LYS A 63 -6.25 6.23 -26.09
N GLU A 64 -7.12 5.29 -25.74
CA GLU A 64 -7.91 4.52 -26.71
C GLU A 64 -8.93 5.39 -27.43
N GLU A 65 -9.67 6.24 -26.70
CA GLU A 65 -10.67 7.15 -27.29
C GLU A 65 -10.06 8.20 -28.24
N LEU A 66 -8.79 8.58 -28.05
CA LEU A 66 -8.07 9.50 -28.94
C LEU A 66 -7.44 8.81 -30.17
N LYS A 67 -7.41 7.48 -30.21
CA LYS A 67 -6.79 6.68 -31.29
C LYS A 67 -7.80 6.00 -32.22
N GLY A 68 -9.07 5.88 -31.80
CA GLY A 68 -10.18 5.39 -32.63
C GLY A 68 -10.88 6.52 -33.37
#